data_AF-J3GCL5-F1
#
_entry.id   AF-J3GCL5-F1
#
_cell.length_a   1.000
_cell.length_b   1.000
_cell.length_c   1.000
_cell.angle_alpha   90.00
_cell.angle_beta   90.00
_cell.angle_gamma   90.00
#
_symmetry.space_group_name_H-M   'P 1'
#
loop_
_entity.id
_entity.type
_entity.pdbx_description
1 polymer ?
#
loop_
_entity_poly.entity_id
_entity_poly.type
_entity_poly.pdbx_seq_one_letter_code
_entity_poly.pdbx_strand_id
1 'polypeptide(L)'
;MNKLIVAVAVLALAGCTTSAKTHVVHGVSGIEVDCSGLGSKWEKCYKRAAKECKGAGYKVLTRSDDLKEEEEGFPFGFNPAGFLTRTLLVICR
;
A
#
# COMPACT_ATOMS: atom_id res chain seq x y z
N MET A 1 1.13 -9.58 -55.37
CA MET A 1 1.54 -8.69 -54.26
C MET A 1 0.40 -8.36 -53.30
N ASN A 2 -0.84 -8.11 -53.75
CA ASN A 2 -1.98 -7.83 -52.84
C ASN A 2 -2.29 -8.90 -51.78
N LYS A 3 -2.13 -10.20 -52.08
CA LYS A 3 -2.46 -11.27 -51.12
C LYS A 3 -1.56 -11.28 -49.88
N LEU A 4 -0.31 -10.84 -50.02
CA LEU A 4 0.64 -10.73 -48.90
C LEU A 4 0.29 -9.56 -47.97
N ILE A 5 -0.18 -8.45 -48.54
CA ILE A 5 -0.60 -7.27 -47.77
C ILE A 5 -1.81 -7.62 -46.91
N VAL A 6 -2.77 -8.38 -47.46
CA VAL A 6 -3.95 -8.83 -46.73
C VAL A 6 -3.56 -9.78 -45.59
N ALA A 7 -2.63 -10.72 -45.82
CA ALA A 7 -2.16 -11.64 -44.78
C ALA A 7 -1.47 -10.92 -43.61
N VAL A 8 -0.63 -9.92 -43.89
CA VAL A 8 0.05 -9.12 -42.86
C VAL A 8 -0.95 -8.28 -42.07
N ALA A 9 -1.97 -7.71 -42.74
CA ALA A 9 -3.01 -6.92 -42.07
C ALA A 9 -3.85 -7.78 -41.10
N VAL A 10 -4.13 -9.04 -41.45
CA VAL A 10 -4.87 -9.96 -40.57
C VAL A 10 -4.03 -10.39 -39.37
N LEU A 11 -2.73 -10.62 -39.55
CA LEU A 11 -1.81 -10.98 -38.45
C LEU A 11 -1.64 -9.84 -37.43
N ALA A 12 -1.70 -8.58 -37.87
CA ALA A 12 -1.62 -7.42 -36.98
C ALA A 12 -2.81 -7.29 -36.01
N LEU A 13 -3.94 -7.92 -36.31
CA LEU A 13 -5.13 -7.91 -35.44
C LEU A 13 -5.07 -9.01 -34.37
N ALA A 14 -4.12 -9.93 -34.44
CA ALA A 14 -3.93 -10.99 -33.43
C ALA A 14 -3.11 -10.45 -32.24
N GLY A 15 -3.79 -9.79 -31.30
CA GLY A 15 -3.19 -9.41 -30.02
C GLY A 15 -3.05 -10.60 -29.07
N CYS A 16 -1.91 -10.71 -28.38
CA CYS A 16 -1.77 -11.65 -27.27
C CYS A 16 -2.47 -11.09 -26.04
N THR A 17 -3.46 -11.80 -25.51
CA THR A 17 -4.02 -11.51 -24.19
C THR A 17 -3.14 -12.18 -23.13
N THR A 18 -2.37 -11.40 -22.38
CA THR A 18 -1.67 -11.91 -21.20
C THR A 18 -2.63 -11.86 -20.02
N SER A 19 -3.21 -13.02 -19.68
CA SER A 19 -4.00 -13.15 -18.47
C SER A 19 -3.05 -13.38 -17.30
N ALA A 20 -2.59 -12.30 -16.69
CA ALA A 20 -1.91 -12.39 -15.41
C ALA A 20 -2.95 -12.84 -14.37
N LYS A 21 -2.93 -14.12 -13.99
CA LYS A 21 -3.63 -14.58 -12.79
C LYS A 21 -3.00 -13.87 -11.59
N THR A 22 -3.57 -12.73 -11.22
CA THR A 22 -3.28 -12.08 -9.95
C THR A 22 -3.86 -12.98 -8.88
N HIS A 23 -3.02 -13.84 -8.30
CA HIS A 23 -3.33 -14.50 -7.05
C HIS A 23 -3.41 -13.40 -5.99
N VAL A 24 -4.62 -12.90 -5.75
CA VAL A 24 -4.94 -12.22 -4.50
C VAL A 24 -4.59 -13.24 -3.42
N VAL A 25 -3.67 -12.88 -2.52
CA VAL A 25 -3.41 -13.67 -1.32
C VAL A 25 -4.74 -13.72 -0.57
N HIS A 26 -5.47 -14.82 -0.74
CA HIS A 26 -6.86 -14.92 -0.32
C HIS A 26 -6.97 -14.69 1.19
N GLY A 27 -7.72 -13.65 1.57
CA GLY A 27 -8.45 -13.61 2.85
C GLY A 27 -8.08 -12.52 3.84
N VAL A 28 -6.91 -11.90 3.73
CA VAL A 28 -6.46 -10.89 4.71
C VAL A 28 -6.40 -9.51 4.06
N SER A 29 -7.46 -8.72 4.29
CA SER A 29 -7.48 -7.32 3.88
C SER A 29 -6.50 -6.54 4.77
N GLY A 30 -5.37 -6.15 4.18
CA GLY A 30 -4.49 -5.14 4.74
C GLY A 30 -5.11 -3.77 4.54
N ILE A 31 -5.15 -2.95 5.58
CA ILE A 31 -5.55 -1.54 5.50
C ILE A 31 -4.40 -0.67 6.01
N GLU A 32 -4.16 0.42 5.30
CA GLU A 32 -3.28 1.48 5.76
C GLU A 32 -4.11 2.54 6.47
N VAL A 33 -3.76 2.82 7.72
CA VAL A 33 -4.45 3.75 8.59
C VAL A 33 -3.56 4.97 8.79
N ASP A 34 -3.93 6.07 8.15
CA ASP A 34 -3.33 7.38 8.41
C ASP A 34 -4.03 8.07 9.59
N CYS A 35 -3.27 8.38 10.63
CA CYS A 35 -3.68 9.21 11.77
C CYS A 35 -2.77 10.43 11.97
N SER A 36 -2.12 10.90 10.91
CA SER A 36 -1.31 12.12 10.89
C SER A 36 -2.05 13.33 11.48
N GLY A 37 -1.29 14.25 12.08
CA GLY A 37 -1.80 15.46 12.73
C GLY A 37 -1.06 15.82 14.02
N LEU A 38 -0.88 17.12 14.27
CA LEU A 38 -0.23 17.62 15.49
C LEU A 38 -1.01 17.15 16.74
N GLY A 39 -0.33 16.43 17.62
CA GLY A 39 -0.91 15.87 18.84
C GLY A 39 -1.65 14.53 18.66
N SER A 40 -1.68 13.96 17.44
CA SER A 40 -2.26 12.63 17.23
C SER A 40 -1.44 11.56 17.96
N LYS A 41 -2.04 10.94 18.98
CA LYS A 41 -1.44 9.77 19.66
C LYS A 41 -1.71 8.49 18.87
N TRP A 42 -0.83 7.49 19.00
CA TRP A 42 -1.00 6.16 18.42
C TRP A 42 -2.34 5.49 18.75
N GLU A 43 -2.90 5.82 19.91
CA GLU A 43 -4.24 5.36 20.31
C GLU A 43 -5.35 5.72 19.31
N LYS A 44 -5.24 6.88 18.62
CA LYS A 44 -6.18 7.28 17.56
C LYS A 44 -6.07 6.36 16.35
N CYS A 45 -4.84 6.00 15.95
CA CYS A 45 -4.62 5.01 14.88
C CYS A 45 -5.18 3.64 15.27
N TYR A 46 -4.93 3.17 16.49
CA TYR A 46 -5.43 1.86 16.96
C TYR A 46 -6.96 1.80 17.03
N LYS A 47 -7.61 2.88 17.47
CA LYS A 47 -9.08 3.01 17.44
C LYS A 47 -9.63 3.02 16.01
N ARG A 48 -8.94 3.71 15.09
CA ARG A 48 -9.33 3.73 13.67
C ARG A 48 -9.16 2.36 13.02
N ALA A 49 -8.03 1.68 13.22
CA ALA A 49 -7.80 0.31 12.77
C ALA A 49 -8.87 -0.67 13.30
N ALA A 50 -9.26 -0.55 14.57
CA ALA A 50 -10.32 -1.38 15.15
C ALA A 50 -11.67 -1.15 14.47
N LYS A 51 -12.01 0.10 14.14
CA LYS A 51 -13.24 0.48 13.45
C LYS A 51 -13.26 -0.05 12.01
N GLU A 52 -12.16 0.13 11.27
CA GLU A 52 -12.04 -0.31 9.88
C GLU A 52 -12.04 -1.85 9.77
N CYS A 53 -11.41 -2.56 10.71
CA CYS A 53 -11.49 -4.02 10.83
C CYS A 53 -12.79 -4.51 11.52
N LYS A 54 -13.81 -3.66 11.65
CA LYS A 54 -15.16 -3.99 12.17
C LYS A 54 -15.15 -4.70 13.54
N GLY A 55 -14.14 -4.45 14.37
CA GLY A 55 -14.02 -5.08 15.69
C GLY A 55 -13.58 -6.55 15.70
N ALA A 56 -13.31 -7.18 14.55
CA ALA A 56 -12.78 -8.56 14.47
C ALA A 56 -11.35 -8.70 15.03
N GLY A 57 -10.71 -7.56 15.31
CA GLY A 57 -9.31 -7.48 15.70
C GLY A 57 -8.38 -7.41 14.48
N TYR A 58 -7.15 -7.00 14.73
CA TYR A 58 -6.15 -6.80 13.67
C TYR A 58 -4.75 -7.09 14.19
N LYS A 59 -3.83 -7.32 13.25
CA LYS A 59 -2.40 -7.42 13.50
C LYS A 59 -1.70 -6.22 12.88
N VAL A 60 -0.90 -5.51 13.67
CA VAL A 60 -0.02 -4.45 13.17
C VAL A 60 1.14 -5.08 12.43
N LEU A 61 1.39 -4.64 11.20
CA LEU A 61 2.51 -5.07 10.37
C LEU A 61 3.66 -4.06 10.40
N THR A 62 3.35 -2.80 10.17
CA THR A 62 4.34 -1.72 10.20
C THR A 62 3.71 -0.44 10.74
N ARG A 63 4.58 0.42 11.24
CA ARG A 63 4.25 1.71 11.83
C ARG A 63 5.26 2.73 11.31
N SER A 64 4.83 3.96 11.07
CA SER A 64 5.69 4.98 10.44
C SER A 64 7.00 5.29 11.19
N ASP A 65 7.07 5.04 12.50
CA ASP A 65 8.25 5.23 13.35
C ASP A 65 9.14 3.97 13.46
N ASP A 66 8.71 2.85 12.88
CA ASP A 66 9.51 1.61 12.81
C ASP A 66 10.63 1.72 11.76
N LEU A 67 10.46 2.66 10.82
CA LEU A 67 11.53 3.15 9.97
C LEU A 67 12.51 3.91 10.86
N LYS A 68 13.63 3.26 11.19
CA LYS A 68 14.85 3.98 11.55
C LYS A 68 15.24 4.80 10.32
N GLU A 69 14.71 6.02 10.24
CA GLU A 69 15.20 6.99 9.28
C GLU A 69 16.69 7.14 9.57
N GLU A 70 17.51 6.82 8.58
CA GLU A 70 18.95 7.06 8.64
C GLU A 70 19.12 8.52 9.09
N GLU A 71 19.79 8.74 10.23
CA GLU A 71 20.02 10.07 10.82
C GLU A 71 20.78 11.03 9.88
N GLU A 72 21.20 10.53 8.71
CA GLU A 72 21.92 11.20 7.64
C GLU A 72 21.03 12.20 6.87
N GLY A 73 20.72 13.34 7.49
CA GLY A 73 20.08 14.44 6.76
C GLY A 73 19.34 15.46 7.62
N PHE A 74 19.13 15.18 8.90
CA PHE A 74 18.39 16.06 9.79
C PHE A 74 19.34 16.91 10.63
N PRO A 75 19.32 18.26 10.51
CA PRO A 75 20.03 19.10 11.47
C PRO A 75 19.48 18.78 12.86
N PHE A 76 20.36 18.40 13.80
CA PHE A 76 20.03 17.96 15.17
C PHE A 76 19.44 16.55 15.31
N GLY A 77 19.47 15.70 14.27
CA GLY A 77 18.89 14.34 14.34
C GLY A 77 17.37 14.36 14.53
N PHE A 78 16.73 15.48 14.26
CA PHE A 78 15.29 15.66 14.43
C PHE A 78 14.59 15.70 13.07
N ASN A 79 13.80 14.67 12.76
CA ASN A 79 12.89 14.70 11.62
C ASN A 79 11.51 15.25 12.02
N PRO A 80 11.13 16.47 11.60
CA PRO A 80 9.78 16.99 11.82
C PRO A 80 8.71 16.18 11.07
N ALA A 81 9.03 15.55 9.93
CA ALA A 81 8.07 14.79 9.15
C ALA A 81 7.59 13.54 9.90
N GLY A 82 8.50 12.74 10.47
CA GLY A 82 8.15 11.57 11.29
C GLY A 82 7.33 11.87 12.54
N PHE A 83 7.37 13.10 13.06
CA PHE A 83 6.49 13.55 14.15
C PHE A 83 5.06 13.89 13.70
N LEU A 84 4.93 14.28 12.43
CA LEU A 84 3.68 14.71 11.80
C LEU A 84 2.97 13.56 11.11
N THR A 85 3.73 12.61 10.55
CA THR A 85 3.22 11.44 9.84
C THR A 85 3.09 10.25 10.79
N ARG A 86 1.85 9.81 11.03
CA ARG A 86 1.58 8.59 11.80
C ARG A 86 0.68 7.68 10.99
N THR A 87 1.31 6.75 10.28
CA THR A 87 0.62 5.70 9.52
C THR A 87 0.82 4.34 10.16
N LEU A 88 -0.17 3.48 9.99
CA LEU A 88 -0.23 2.14 10.56
C LEU A 88 -0.74 1.17 9.50
N LEU A 89 0.08 0.20 9.11
CA LEU A 89 -0.37 -0.88 8.23
C LEU A 89 -0.82 -2.05 9.09
N VAL A 90 -2.07 -2.47 8.93
CA VAL A 90 -2.63 -3.58 9.69
C VAL A 90 -3.29 -4.59 8.77
N ILE A 91 -3.27 -5.86 9.18
CA ILE A 91 -4.10 -6.91 8.60
C ILE A 91 -5.27 -7.17 9.54
N CYS A 92 -6.50 -7.07 9.03
CA CYS A 92 -7.67 -7.52 9.77
C CYS A 92 -7.66 -9.05 9.89
N ARG A 93 -8.07 -9.58 11.05
CA ARG A 93 -8.18 -11.03 11.27
C ARG A 93 -9.47 -11.60 10.69
#